data_AF-A0A4R4XV36-F1
#
_entry.id   AF-A0A4R4XV36-F1
#
_cell.length_a   1.000
_cell.length_b   1.000
_cell.length_c   1.000
_cell.angle_alpha   90.00
_cell.angle_beta   90.00
_cell.angle_gamma   90.00
#
_symmetry.space_group_name_H-M   'P 1'
#
loop_
_entity.id
_entity.type
_entity.pdbx_description
1 polymer ?
#
loop_
_entity_poly.entity_id
_entity_poly.type
_entity_poly.pdbx_seq_one_letter_code
_entity_poly.pdbx_strand_id
1 'polypeptide(L)'
;MALQLLNDAADSASGTNALFAAVVFMLEAVMLRFDEEENSPEAQAPTTGPLLRPRPSTVRIFHNIDIDVVTTYRPGHRLVEVYTFDEPTSRAETDRTVADRVLTQFSTEYDAVDLRAIEYFQAGNRALSVGDVIAIDDRFYARGSSGWDRIESPTLELMPHRTVPMTGGSFVGFFAESPSSDELPF
;
A
#
# COMPACT_ATOMS: atom_id res chain seq x y z
N MET A 1 37.93 -5.62 -24.98
CA MET A 1 38.27 -4.32 -24.35
C MET A 1 37.59 -4.14 -22.98
N ALA A 2 36.33 -4.55 -22.79
CA ALA A 2 35.62 -4.49 -21.51
C ALA A 2 36.28 -5.26 -20.35
N LEU A 3 36.96 -6.38 -20.63
CA LEU A 3 37.66 -7.18 -19.61
C LEU A 3 38.88 -6.49 -18.99
N GLN A 4 39.47 -5.50 -19.67
CA GLN A 4 40.69 -4.84 -19.19
C GLN A 4 40.36 -3.68 -18.22
N LEU A 5 39.21 -3.03 -18.40
CA LEU A 5 38.69 -2.01 -17.49
C LEU A 5 38.21 -2.60 -16.15
N LEU A 6 37.83 -3.88 -16.12
CA LEU A 6 37.43 -4.58 -14.90
C LEU A 6 38.61 -4.90 -13.98
N ASN A 7 39.81 -5.10 -14.56
CA ASN A 7 41.00 -5.47 -13.80
C ASN A 7 41.66 -4.24 -13.13
N ASP A 8 41.64 -3.08 -13.79
CA ASP A 8 42.21 -1.84 -13.25
C ASP A 8 41.33 -1.22 -12.14
N ALA A 9 40.03 -1.53 -12.11
CA ALA A 9 39.11 -1.09 -11.05
C ALA A 9 39.23 -1.89 -9.75
N ALA A 10 39.77 -3.12 -9.81
CA ALA A 10 39.93 -4.00 -8.64
C ALA A 10 41.12 -3.59 -7.76
N ASP A 11 42.14 -2.93 -8.32
CA ASP A 11 43.38 -2.59 -7.60
C ASP A 11 43.33 -1.23 -6.87
N SER A 12 42.32 -0.38 -7.11
CA SER A 12 42.30 1.01 -6.58
C SER A 12 41.11 1.39 -5.70
N ALA A 13 40.15 0.50 -5.45
CA ALA A 13 38.93 0.83 -4.73
C ALA A 13 38.80 0.09 -3.39
N SER A 14 38.85 0.87 -2.31
CA SER A 14 38.32 0.50 -0.97
C SER A 14 36.98 -0.26 -1.11
N GLY A 15 36.90 -1.42 -0.48
CA GLY A 15 36.02 -2.56 -0.80
C GLY A 15 34.51 -2.35 -0.75
N THR A 16 33.99 -1.15 -0.52
CA THR A 16 32.56 -0.84 -0.60
C THR A 16 32.12 -0.26 -1.94
N ASN A 17 32.99 0.46 -2.67
CA ASN A 17 32.59 1.13 -3.92
C ASN A 17 32.58 0.20 -5.14
N ALA A 18 33.42 -0.84 -5.16
CA ALA A 18 33.47 -1.81 -6.25
C ALA A 18 32.20 -2.69 -6.33
N LEU A 19 31.60 -2.99 -5.19
CA LEU A 19 30.40 -3.83 -5.10
C LEU A 19 29.18 -3.11 -5.68
N PHE A 20 29.01 -1.81 -5.39
CA PHE A 20 27.94 -0.99 -5.97
C PHE A 20 28.08 -0.85 -7.49
N ALA A 21 29.29 -0.67 -8.02
CA ALA A 21 29.51 -0.58 -9.46
C ALA A 21 29.17 -1.90 -10.18
N ALA A 22 29.55 -3.05 -9.62
CA ALA A 22 29.25 -4.36 -10.21
C ALA A 22 27.74 -4.66 -10.26
N VAL A 23 26.98 -4.24 -9.25
CA VAL A 23 25.52 -4.42 -9.22
C VAL A 23 24.82 -3.57 -10.29
N VAL A 24 25.25 -2.32 -10.49
CA VAL A 24 24.68 -1.44 -11.52
C VAL A 24 24.94 -2.01 -12.92
N PHE A 25 26.15 -2.49 -13.21
CA PHE A 25 26.47 -3.08 -14.51
C PHE A 25 25.74 -4.40 -14.78
N MET A 26 25.49 -5.23 -13.76
CA MET A 26 24.66 -6.43 -13.93
C MET A 26 23.19 -6.08 -14.22
N LEU A 27 22.63 -5.04 -13.59
CA LEU A 27 21.26 -4.58 -13.84
C LEU A 27 21.09 -4.05 -15.28
N GLU A 28 22.07 -3.32 -15.80
CA GLU A 28 22.06 -2.82 -17.18
C GLU A 28 22.15 -3.96 -18.22
N ALA A 29 23.01 -4.96 -17.97
CA ALA A 29 23.14 -6.13 -18.84
C ALA A 29 21.89 -7.03 -18.85
N VAL A 30 21.16 -7.11 -17.74
CA VAL A 30 19.88 -7.83 -17.67
C VAL A 30 18.78 -7.09 -18.42
N MET A 31 18.74 -5.76 -18.35
CA MET A 31 17.78 -4.95 -19.10
C MET A 31 17.96 -5.08 -20.62
N LEU A 32 19.20 -5.19 -21.12
CA LEU A 32 19.49 -5.35 -22.55
C LEU A 32 19.14 -6.73 -23.12
N ARG A 33 18.83 -7.73 -22.29
CA ARG A 33 18.52 -9.09 -22.76
C ARG A 33 17.03 -9.34 -23.03
N PHE A 34 16.16 -8.38 -22.72
CA PHE A 34 14.72 -8.51 -22.91
C PHE A 34 14.20 -7.98 -24.26
N ASP A 35 15.08 -7.51 -25.15
CA ASP A 35 14.68 -6.90 -26.44
C ASP A 35 14.83 -7.82 -27.68
N GLU A 36 15.27 -9.08 -27.54
CA GLU A 36 15.65 -9.92 -28.70
C GLU A 36 14.96 -11.29 -28.84
N GLU A 37 13.78 -11.51 -28.25
CA GLU A 37 13.04 -12.79 -28.44
C GLU A 37 11.56 -12.65 -28.83
N GLU A 38 11.20 -11.67 -29.66
CA GLU A 38 9.84 -11.60 -30.21
C GLU A 38 9.81 -11.21 -31.70
N ASN A 39 10.32 -12.09 -32.56
CA ASN A 39 10.02 -12.02 -33.99
C ASN A 39 9.73 -13.41 -34.57
N SER A 40 8.47 -13.83 -34.45
CA SER A 40 7.84 -14.85 -35.29
C SER A 40 6.46 -14.37 -35.73
N PRO A 41 6.27 -14.00 -37.00
CA PRO A 41 4.97 -13.58 -37.52
C PRO A 41 4.20 -14.82 -37.99
N GLU A 42 3.69 -15.63 -37.07
CA GLU A 42 2.63 -16.59 -37.40
C GLU A 42 1.29 -15.90 -37.20
N ALA A 43 0.72 -15.45 -38.32
CA ALA A 43 -0.52 -14.69 -38.42
C ALA A 43 -1.73 -15.49 -37.92
N GLN A 44 -1.90 -15.56 -36.60
CA GLN A 44 -3.19 -15.84 -35.99
C GLN A 44 -4.02 -14.56 -36.08
N ALA A 45 -5.04 -14.57 -36.93
CA ALA A 45 -6.02 -13.49 -36.99
C ALA A 45 -6.51 -13.23 -35.56
N PRO A 46 -6.34 -12.01 -35.00
CA PRO A 46 -6.86 -11.69 -33.69
C PRO A 46 -8.36 -11.89 -33.76
N THR A 47 -8.85 -12.91 -33.06
CA THR A 47 -10.27 -13.07 -32.82
C THR A 47 -10.63 -11.93 -31.90
N THR A 48 -10.95 -10.78 -32.49
CA THR A 48 -11.39 -9.55 -31.83
C THR A 48 -12.76 -9.81 -31.22
N GLY A 49 -12.79 -10.62 -30.16
CA GLY A 49 -13.88 -10.60 -29.21
C GLY A 49 -14.02 -9.18 -28.68
N PRO A 50 -15.24 -8.73 -28.35
CA PRO A 50 -15.44 -7.40 -27.79
C PRO A 50 -14.51 -7.24 -26.59
N LEU A 51 -13.59 -6.27 -26.68
CA LEU A 51 -12.69 -5.89 -25.61
C LEU A 51 -13.53 -5.35 -24.47
N LEU A 52 -13.99 -6.26 -23.60
CA LEU A 52 -14.69 -5.93 -22.38
C LEU A 52 -13.69 -5.20 -21.50
N ARG A 53 -13.83 -3.88 -21.45
CA ARG A 53 -12.98 -3.01 -20.62
C ARG A 53 -13.06 -3.48 -19.17
N PRO A 54 -11.93 -3.60 -18.46
CA PRO A 54 -11.93 -3.83 -17.02
C PRO A 54 -12.85 -2.80 -16.35
N ARG A 55 -13.79 -3.27 -15.52
CA ARG A 55 -14.60 -2.37 -14.70
C ARG A 55 -13.87 -2.19 -13.37
N PRO A 56 -13.71 -0.96 -12.88
CA PRO A 56 -13.23 -0.76 -11.53
C PRO A 56 -14.23 -1.34 -10.54
N SER A 57 -13.73 -1.90 -9.44
CA SER A 57 -14.54 -2.30 -8.29
C SER A 57 -14.46 -1.23 -7.23
N THR A 58 -15.59 -0.88 -6.62
CA THR A 58 -15.60 0.11 -5.55
C THR A 58 -15.21 -0.56 -4.24
N VAL A 59 -14.17 -0.05 -3.59
CA VAL A 59 -13.67 -0.52 -2.30
C VAL A 59 -14.07 0.48 -1.22
N ARG A 60 -14.68 -0.02 -0.14
CA ARG A 60 -15.05 0.75 1.06
C ARG A 60 -14.35 0.15 2.27
N ILE A 61 -13.72 0.98 3.08
CA ILE A 61 -13.00 0.60 4.29
C ILE A 61 -13.82 0.97 5.52
N PHE A 62 -13.96 0.01 6.43
CA PHE A 62 -14.68 0.17 7.69
C PHE A 62 -13.79 -0.14 8.89
N HIS A 63 -13.78 0.78 9.84
CA HIS A 63 -13.18 0.56 11.14
C HIS A 63 -14.16 -0.08 12.10
N ASN A 64 -13.75 -1.18 12.71
CA ASN A 64 -14.44 -1.71 13.87
C ASN A 64 -14.12 -0.83 15.08
N ILE A 65 -15.16 -0.24 15.67
CA ILE A 65 -15.04 0.64 16.85
C ILE A 65 -15.32 -0.08 18.16
N ASP A 66 -15.84 -1.32 18.09
CA ASP A 66 -16.03 -2.20 19.25
C ASP A 66 -14.80 -3.09 19.47
N ILE A 67 -13.62 -2.62 19.05
CA ILE A 67 -12.40 -3.42 19.10
C ILE A 67 -11.91 -3.57 20.55
N ASP A 68 -12.10 -4.77 21.10
CA ASP A 68 -11.12 -5.32 22.05
C ASP A 68 -9.97 -5.86 21.20
N VAL A 69 -8.75 -5.35 21.46
CA VAL A 69 -7.51 -5.39 20.64
C VAL A 69 -7.11 -6.77 20.07
N VAL A 70 -7.78 -7.86 20.47
CA VAL A 70 -7.45 -9.25 20.14
C VAL A 70 -8.57 -9.97 19.38
N THR A 71 -9.73 -9.35 19.16
CA THR A 71 -10.90 -10.06 18.63
C THR A 71 -11.11 -9.84 17.13
N THR A 72 -11.39 -10.92 16.42
CA THR A 72 -11.91 -10.86 15.05
C THR A 72 -13.30 -10.21 15.05
N TYR A 73 -13.71 -9.69 13.90
CA TYR A 73 -15.05 -9.14 13.70
C TYR A 73 -16.12 -10.16 14.13
N ARG A 74 -17.18 -9.68 14.77
CA ARG A 74 -18.36 -10.49 15.09
C ARG A 74 -19.62 -9.77 14.60
N PRO A 75 -20.64 -10.53 14.15
CA PRO A 75 -21.94 -9.94 13.86
C PRO A 75 -22.45 -9.11 15.04
N GLY A 76 -22.87 -7.88 14.77
CA GLY A 76 -23.31 -6.92 15.78
C GLY A 76 -22.23 -5.93 16.26
N HIS A 77 -20.96 -6.14 15.90
CA HIS A 77 -19.94 -5.09 16.09
C HIS A 77 -20.27 -3.87 15.22
N ARG A 78 -20.09 -2.70 15.81
CA ARG A 78 -20.27 -1.41 15.16
C ARG A 78 -19.09 -1.11 14.26
N LEU A 79 -19.43 -0.75 13.03
CA LEU A 79 -18.49 -0.41 11.98
C LEU A 79 -18.72 1.03 11.53
N VAL A 80 -17.64 1.76 11.30
CA VAL A 80 -17.67 3.11 10.74
C VAL A 80 -16.94 3.09 9.41
N GLU A 81 -17.62 3.50 8.33
CA GLU A 81 -16.95 3.73 7.04
C GLU A 81 -16.01 4.92 7.16
N VAL A 82 -14.75 4.72 6.82
CA VAL A 82 -13.70 5.74 6.95
C VAL A 82 -13.14 6.19 5.62
N TYR A 83 -13.25 5.36 4.58
CA TYR A 83 -12.67 5.68 3.28
C TYR A 83 -13.29 4.84 2.16
N THR A 84 -13.45 5.44 0.98
CA THR A 84 -14.05 4.80 -0.20
C THR A 84 -13.31 5.24 -1.44
N PHE A 85 -12.98 4.29 -2.32
CA PHE A 85 -12.28 4.55 -3.58
C PHE A 85 -12.57 3.46 -4.61
N ASP A 86 -12.25 3.73 -5.87
CA ASP A 86 -12.34 2.73 -6.94
C ASP A 86 -10.98 2.05 -7.15
N GLU A 87 -10.95 0.72 -7.11
CA GLU A 87 -9.76 -0.08 -7.41
C GLU A 87 -9.82 -0.60 -8.85
N PRO A 88 -8.77 -0.40 -9.66
CA PRO A 88 -8.70 -0.99 -10.99
C PRO A 88 -8.53 -2.51 -10.89
N THR A 89 -9.60 -3.24 -11.17
CA THR A 89 -9.61 -4.71 -11.13
C THR A 89 -9.63 -5.30 -12.52
N SER A 90 -8.82 -6.34 -12.76
CA SER A 90 -8.94 -7.16 -13.97
C SER A 90 -10.04 -8.21 -13.81
N ARG A 91 -10.62 -8.70 -14.92
CA ARG A 91 -11.70 -9.72 -14.86
C ARG A 91 -11.27 -11.04 -14.22
N ALA A 92 -9.99 -11.39 -14.32
CA ALA A 92 -9.44 -12.61 -13.73
C ALA A 92 -9.04 -12.43 -12.26
N GLU A 93 -9.08 -11.20 -11.76
CA GLU A 93 -8.68 -10.89 -10.39
C GLU A 93 -9.75 -11.33 -9.40
N THR A 94 -9.31 -11.93 -8.30
CA THR A 94 -10.20 -12.37 -7.24
C THR A 94 -10.35 -11.26 -6.19
N ASP A 95 -11.51 -11.18 -5.53
CA ASP A 95 -11.70 -10.26 -4.40
C ASP A 95 -10.61 -10.41 -3.33
N ARG A 96 -10.09 -11.64 -3.15
CA ARG A 96 -8.99 -11.89 -2.21
C ARG A 96 -7.71 -11.16 -2.60
N THR A 97 -7.37 -11.15 -3.89
CA THR A 97 -6.21 -10.43 -4.41
C THR A 97 -6.37 -8.92 -4.20
N VAL A 98 -7.57 -8.39 -4.44
CA VAL A 98 -7.90 -6.98 -4.16
C VAL A 98 -7.76 -6.69 -2.67
N ALA A 99 -8.36 -7.53 -1.81
CA ALA A 99 -8.30 -7.37 -0.36
C ALA A 99 -6.86 -7.42 0.19
N ASP A 100 -6.01 -8.33 -0.29
CA ASP A 100 -4.61 -8.43 0.12
C ASP A 100 -3.80 -7.18 -0.30
N ARG A 101 -4.13 -6.58 -1.44
CA ARG A 101 -3.54 -5.31 -1.89
C ARG A 101 -3.95 -4.14 -0.99
N VAL A 102 -5.25 -4.05 -0.68
CA VAL A 102 -5.78 -3.07 0.28
C VAL A 102 -5.09 -3.22 1.63
N LEU A 103 -4.94 -4.45 2.13
CA LEU A 103 -4.18 -4.67 3.37
C LEU A 103 -2.77 -4.10 3.27
N THR A 104 -2.04 -4.43 2.21
CA THR A 104 -0.66 -3.99 2.02
C THR A 104 -0.55 -2.45 2.01
N GLN A 105 -1.48 -1.78 1.33
CA GLN A 105 -1.50 -0.32 1.19
C GLN A 105 -1.86 0.40 2.51
N PHE A 106 -2.78 -0.15 3.30
CA PHE A 106 -3.37 0.55 4.46
C PHE A 106 -2.95 -0.02 5.83
N SER A 107 -1.94 -0.92 5.89
CA SER A 107 -1.43 -1.48 7.15
C SER A 107 -0.21 -0.77 7.74
N THR A 108 0.48 0.07 6.98
CA THR A 108 1.66 0.81 7.44
C THR A 108 1.59 2.25 6.96
N GLU A 109 1.78 3.19 7.89
CA GLU A 109 1.80 4.63 7.59
C GLU A 109 3.10 5.04 6.88
N TYR A 110 4.21 4.37 7.19
CA TYR A 110 5.55 4.83 6.79
C TYR A 110 5.99 4.39 5.39
N ASP A 111 5.34 3.37 4.81
CA ASP A 111 5.69 2.83 3.48
C ASP A 111 4.61 3.10 2.43
N ALA A 112 3.70 4.03 2.70
CA ALA A 112 2.62 4.38 1.78
C ALA A 112 3.17 5.09 0.53
N VAL A 113 3.37 4.35 -0.55
CA VAL A 113 3.69 4.90 -1.89
C VAL A 113 2.41 5.28 -2.66
N ASP A 114 1.26 4.74 -2.24
CA ASP A 114 -0.04 5.00 -2.86
C ASP A 114 -0.66 6.30 -2.32
N LEU A 115 -1.01 7.23 -3.22
CA LEU A 115 -1.64 8.52 -2.87
C LEU A 115 -2.92 8.34 -2.03
N ARG A 116 -3.66 7.24 -2.23
CA ARG A 116 -4.89 6.95 -1.49
C ARG A 116 -4.60 6.59 -0.04
N ALA A 117 -3.53 5.82 0.19
CA ALA A 117 -3.08 5.51 1.55
C ALA A 117 -2.57 6.79 2.25
N ILE A 118 -1.85 7.65 1.53
CA ILE A 118 -1.42 8.95 2.06
C ILE A 118 -2.62 9.81 2.48
N GLU A 119 -3.61 9.99 1.61
CA GLU A 119 -4.83 10.74 1.92
C GLU A 119 -5.56 10.15 3.14
N TYR A 120 -5.69 8.82 3.18
CA TYR A 120 -6.29 8.09 4.26
C TYR A 120 -5.62 8.35 5.62
N PHE A 121 -4.28 8.27 5.70
CA PHE A 121 -3.54 8.52 6.93
C PHE A 121 -3.52 10.01 7.31
N GLN A 122 -3.44 10.92 6.33
CA GLN A 122 -3.53 12.37 6.56
C GLN A 122 -4.89 12.78 7.14
N ALA A 123 -5.96 12.04 6.85
CA ALA A 123 -7.27 12.22 7.49
C ALA A 123 -7.32 11.76 8.95
N GLY A 124 -6.22 11.24 9.51
CA GLY A 124 -6.12 10.77 10.89
C GLY A 124 -6.67 9.37 11.12
N ASN A 125 -6.91 8.60 10.05
CA ASN A 125 -7.31 7.21 10.17
C ASN A 125 -6.14 6.34 10.64
N ARG A 126 -6.43 5.32 11.43
CA ARG A 126 -5.42 4.35 11.89
C ARG A 126 -5.18 3.28 10.82
N ALA A 127 -4.05 2.59 10.91
CA ALA A 127 -3.79 1.41 10.09
C ALA A 127 -4.88 0.34 10.28
N LEU A 128 -5.08 -0.47 9.23
CA LEU A 128 -5.99 -1.62 9.29
C LEU A 128 -5.50 -2.63 10.32
N SER A 129 -6.44 -3.15 11.10
CA SER A 129 -6.21 -4.05 12.22
C SER A 129 -7.13 -5.26 12.15
N VAL A 130 -6.85 -6.29 12.95
CA VAL A 130 -7.73 -7.47 13.06
C VAL A 130 -9.11 -7.03 13.51
N GLY A 131 -10.14 -7.49 12.80
CA GLY A 131 -11.53 -7.15 13.05
C GLY A 131 -12.07 -5.97 12.24
N ASP A 132 -11.22 -5.23 11.51
CA ASP A 132 -11.69 -4.27 10.51
C ASP A 132 -12.35 -4.96 9.32
N VAL A 133 -13.16 -4.22 8.57
CA VAL A 133 -13.93 -4.77 7.45
C VAL A 133 -13.67 -3.94 6.21
N ILE A 134 -13.65 -4.61 5.06
CA ILE A 134 -13.72 -3.95 3.75
C ILE A 134 -14.95 -4.46 3.00
N ALA A 135 -15.50 -3.63 2.13
CA ALA A 135 -16.44 -4.05 1.10
C ALA A 135 -15.81 -3.86 -0.27
N ILE A 136 -15.94 -4.87 -1.13
CA ILE A 136 -15.59 -4.81 -2.55
C ILE A 136 -16.91 -4.95 -3.29
N ASP A 137 -17.36 -3.87 -3.92
CA ASP A 137 -18.73 -3.68 -4.36
C ASP A 137 -19.70 -3.92 -3.16
N ASP A 138 -20.54 -4.94 -3.23
CA ASP A 138 -21.49 -5.33 -2.17
C ASP A 138 -21.02 -6.57 -1.36
N ARG A 139 -19.76 -6.97 -1.51
CA ARG A 139 -19.19 -8.17 -0.87
C ARG A 139 -18.28 -7.78 0.29
N PHE A 140 -18.55 -8.27 1.49
CA PHE A 140 -17.87 -7.86 2.72
C PHE A 140 -16.85 -8.88 3.19
N TYR A 141 -15.71 -8.38 3.67
CA TYR A 141 -14.59 -9.18 4.15
C TYR A 141 -14.05 -8.60 5.45
N ALA A 142 -13.99 -9.43 6.49
CA ALA A 142 -13.37 -9.07 7.76
C ALA A 142 -11.90 -9.44 7.77
N ARG A 143 -11.07 -8.58 8.37
CA ARG A 143 -9.66 -8.85 8.59
C ARG A 143 -9.50 -9.85 9.73
N GLY A 144 -9.11 -11.07 9.40
CA GLY A 144 -8.65 -12.07 10.35
C GLY A 144 -7.18 -11.91 10.69
N SER A 145 -6.67 -12.76 11.58
CA SER A 145 -5.24 -12.80 11.93
C SER A 145 -4.36 -13.28 10.76
N SER A 146 -4.89 -14.16 9.90
CA SER A 146 -4.15 -14.79 8.80
C SER A 146 -4.61 -14.38 7.40
N GLY A 147 -5.55 -13.43 7.27
CA GLY A 147 -6.15 -13.16 5.96
C GLY A 147 -7.46 -12.39 6.03
N TRP A 148 -8.22 -12.51 4.95
CA TRP A 148 -9.56 -11.94 4.82
C TRP A 148 -10.59 -13.06 4.84
N ASP A 149 -11.57 -12.93 5.73
CA ASP A 149 -12.69 -13.85 5.87
C ASP A 149 -13.94 -13.21 5.29
N ARG A 150 -14.59 -13.88 4.34
CA ARG A 150 -15.85 -13.38 3.77
C ARG A 150 -16.95 -13.43 4.84
N ILE A 151 -17.67 -12.33 4.99
CA ILE A 151 -18.78 -12.20 5.95
C ILE A 151 -20.07 -11.81 5.23
N GLU A 152 -21.20 -11.98 5.92
CA GLU A 152 -22.46 -11.38 5.50
C GLU A 152 -22.41 -9.86 5.62
N SER A 153 -23.33 -9.18 4.94
CA SER A 153 -23.42 -7.72 5.02
C SER A 153 -23.63 -7.29 6.47
N PRO A 154 -22.72 -6.49 7.06
CA PRO A 154 -22.83 -6.06 8.44
C PRO A 154 -23.98 -5.07 8.60
N THR A 155 -24.58 -5.03 9.78
CA THR A 155 -25.48 -3.93 10.13
C THR A 155 -24.63 -2.67 10.33
N LEU A 156 -24.65 -1.79 9.35
CA LEU A 156 -23.94 -0.51 9.42
C LEU A 156 -24.71 0.42 10.34
N GLU A 157 -24.14 0.77 11.50
CA GLU A 157 -24.59 1.96 12.20
C GLU A 157 -24.14 3.16 11.36
N LEU A 158 -25.10 3.83 10.74
CA LEU A 158 -24.89 5.15 10.17
C LEU A 158 -24.53 6.07 11.33
N MET A 159 -23.25 6.14 11.69
CA MET A 159 -22.80 7.23 12.54
C MET A 159 -23.14 8.52 11.80
N PRO A 160 -23.92 9.43 12.42
CA PRO A 160 -24.19 10.73 11.81
C PRO A 160 -22.83 11.33 11.52
N HIS A 161 -22.54 11.54 10.23
CA HIS A 161 -21.23 11.98 9.74
C HIS A 161 -20.64 12.98 10.72
N ARG A 162 -19.67 12.56 11.53
CA ARG A 162 -18.64 13.49 11.96
C ARG A 162 -17.85 13.72 10.69
N THR A 163 -18.30 14.69 9.91
CA THR A 163 -17.35 15.64 9.32
C THR A 163 -16.45 16.02 10.48
N VAL A 164 -15.30 15.38 10.59
CA VAL A 164 -14.22 15.93 11.40
C VAL A 164 -13.93 17.24 10.68
N PRO A 165 -14.31 18.40 11.24
CA PRO A 165 -13.89 19.64 10.61
C PRO A 165 -12.37 19.58 10.60
N MET A 166 -11.77 19.73 9.41
CA MET A 166 -10.38 20.14 9.30
C MET A 166 -10.27 21.54 9.91
N THR A 167 -10.38 21.61 11.24
CA THR A 167 -10.00 22.81 11.96
C THR A 167 -8.50 22.76 11.91
N GLY A 168 -7.93 23.62 11.06
CA GLY A 168 -6.49 23.79 10.90
C GLY A 168 -5.81 23.82 12.25
N GLY A 169 -5.29 22.66 12.67
CA GLY A 169 -4.34 22.55 13.75
C GLY A 169 -3.06 23.12 13.19
N SER A 170 -2.88 24.42 13.43
CA SER A 170 -1.60 25.10 13.37
C SER A 170 -0.51 24.13 13.80
N PHE A 171 0.40 23.83 12.88
CA PHE A 171 1.64 23.12 13.14
C PHE A 171 2.46 24.04 14.03
N VAL A 172 2.18 24.06 15.34
CA VAL A 172 3.05 24.68 16.32
C VAL A 172 4.23 23.73 16.44
N GLY A 173 5.30 24.07 15.72
CA GLY A 173 6.57 23.39 15.86
C GLY A 173 6.97 23.40 17.33
N PHE A 174 7.01 22.21 17.93
CA PHE A 174 7.85 21.97 19.09
C PHE A 174 9.31 22.00 18.62
N PHE A 175 9.84 23.21 18.45
CA PHE A 175 11.28 23.40 18.64
C PHE A 175 11.52 23.15 20.13
N ALA A 176 12.07 21.98 20.44
CA ALA A 176 12.72 21.78 21.72
C ALA A 176 13.91 22.75 21.76
N GLU A 177 13.73 23.91 22.39
CA GLU A 177 14.86 24.71 22.85
C GLU A 177 15.61 23.88 23.88
N SER A 178 16.81 23.44 23.49
CA SER A 178 17.79 22.89 24.42
C SER A 178 17.99 23.89 25.56
N PRO A 179 17.81 23.51 26.83
CA PRO A 179 18.11 24.40 27.93
C PRO A 179 19.61 24.73 27.90
N SER A 180 19.90 26.03 27.78
CA SER A 180 21.23 26.61 27.90
C SER A 180 21.82 26.25 29.27
N SER A 181 22.95 25.56 29.26
CA SER A 181 23.78 25.33 30.45
C SER A 181 24.51 26.61 30.83
N ASP A 182 23.81 27.54 31.47
CA ASP A 182 24.46 28.63 32.21
C ASP A 182 23.51 29.07 33.33
N GLU A 183 23.76 28.56 34.53
CA GLU A 183 23.64 29.25 35.82
C GLU A 183 23.66 28.21 36.95
N LEU A 184 24.82 28.08 37.61
CA LEU A 184 24.89 27.67 39.01
C LEU A 184 25.52 28.82 39.80
N PRO A 185 24.75 29.53 40.65
CA PRO A 185 25.30 30.20 41.80
C PRO A 185 25.27 29.24 43.00
N PHE A 186 26.43 28.97 43.59
CA PHE A 186 26.83 29.30 44.96
C PHE A 186 28.11 28.57 45.34
#